data_AF-A0A7Z9VCT3-F1
#
_entry.id   AF-A0A7Z9VCT3-F1
#
_cell.length_a   1.000
_cell.length_b   1.000
_cell.length_c   1.000
_cell.angle_alpha   90.00
_cell.angle_beta   90.00
_cell.angle_gamma   90.00
#
_symmetry.space_group_name_H-M   'P 1'
#
loop_
_entity.id
_entity.type
_entity.pdbx_description
1 polymer ?
#
loop_
_entity_poly.entity_id
_entity_poly.type
_entity_poly.pdbx_seq_one_letter_code
_entity_poly.pdbx_strand_id
1 'polypeptide(L)'
;MDSYKIALLGLGNVGGAVARLLASTRDECAVRAGRSIEVTRIVVQDASRPRELPVDLPGDPEICEDPDKAIEDPQIDAIVELVGGTDLPCQWIRRALENGKDVVTANKAVLAVHGEELFQVAADRGRNLYYEASVAAAVPILQVLQQGIPAGPVDRLTGILNGTCNFILSRMEHLRFDDSVAAAQSAGLAEADPTLDINGMDSAHKLALLARILLGCAVPIEKLRIE
;
A
#
# COMPACT_ATOMS: atom_id res chain seq x y z
N MET A 1 -4.46 19.83 21.07
CA MET A 1 -5.04 18.89 20.10
C MET A 1 -4.44 17.55 20.41
N ASP A 2 -5.27 16.51 20.48
CA ASP A 2 -4.79 15.17 20.82
C ASP A 2 -3.96 14.61 19.65
N SER A 3 -2.93 13.82 19.97
CA SER A 3 -2.10 13.14 18.98
C SER A 3 -2.93 12.11 18.20
N TYR A 4 -2.65 11.96 16.92
CA TYR A 4 -3.23 10.90 16.08
C TYR A 4 -2.34 9.67 16.17
N LYS A 5 -2.84 8.63 16.84
CA LYS A 5 -2.09 7.43 17.18
C LYS A 5 -2.28 6.37 16.10
N ILE A 6 -1.17 5.86 15.57
CA ILE A 6 -1.17 4.85 14.53
C ILE A 6 -0.44 3.58 14.98
N ALA A 7 -0.83 2.45 14.40
CA ALA A 7 -0.06 1.21 14.49
C ALA A 7 0.39 0.73 13.11
N LEU A 8 1.61 0.22 13.04
CA LEU A 8 2.16 -0.39 11.83
C LEU A 8 2.00 -1.91 11.91
N LEU A 9 1.30 -2.50 10.94
CA LEU A 9 1.33 -3.95 10.74
C LEU A 9 2.39 -4.25 9.70
N GLY A 10 3.50 -4.82 10.13
CA GLY A 10 4.67 -5.08 9.29
C GLY A 10 5.74 -4.01 9.40
N LEU A 11 6.98 -4.47 9.62
CA LEU A 11 8.18 -3.63 9.66
C LEU A 11 9.26 -4.15 8.70
N GLY A 12 8.83 -4.53 7.49
CA GLY A 12 9.73 -4.90 6.39
C GLY A 12 10.35 -3.66 5.72
N ASN A 13 10.73 -3.78 4.45
CA ASN A 13 11.34 -2.68 3.68
C ASN A 13 10.47 -1.41 3.69
N VAL A 14 9.18 -1.55 3.41
CA VAL A 14 8.24 -0.43 3.38
C VAL A 14 7.96 0.10 4.79
N GLY A 15 7.62 -0.76 5.75
CA GLY A 15 7.36 -0.34 7.14
C GLY A 15 8.54 0.36 7.80
N GLY A 16 9.78 -0.13 7.59
CA GLY A 16 10.98 0.55 8.07
C GLY A 16 11.22 1.90 7.38
N ALA A 17 10.90 2.02 6.08
CA ALA A 17 10.98 3.30 5.37
C ALA A 17 9.94 4.31 5.88
N VAL A 18 8.70 3.86 6.15
CA VAL A 18 7.65 4.68 6.77
C VAL A 18 8.10 5.18 8.14
N ALA A 19 8.62 4.30 9.00
CA ALA A 19 9.11 4.69 10.32
C ALA A 19 10.24 5.73 10.23
N ARG A 20 11.23 5.53 9.35
CA ARG A 20 12.31 6.51 9.11
C ARG A 20 11.78 7.85 8.62
N LEU A 21 10.83 7.84 7.69
CA LEU A 21 10.26 9.07 7.15
C LEU A 21 9.48 9.83 8.22
N LEU A 22 8.65 9.14 9.02
CA LEU A 22 7.93 9.76 10.14
C LEU A 22 8.87 10.40 11.16
N ALA A 23 10.02 9.77 11.43
CA ALA A 23 11.04 10.35 12.29
C ALA A 23 11.69 11.60 11.67
N SER A 24 12.10 11.53 10.39
CA SER A 24 12.81 12.64 9.76
C SER A 24 11.91 13.82 9.36
N THR A 25 10.59 13.62 9.22
CA THR A 25 9.63 14.66 8.82
C THR A 25 8.56 14.94 9.87
N ARG A 26 8.79 14.58 11.14
CA ARG A 26 7.83 14.71 12.25
C ARG A 26 7.12 16.06 12.28
N ASP A 27 7.89 17.15 12.31
CA ASP A 27 7.35 18.50 12.47
C ASP A 27 6.56 18.94 11.23
N GLU A 28 7.06 18.64 10.03
CA GLU A 28 6.35 18.92 8.78
C GLU A 28 5.03 18.15 8.69
N CYS A 29 5.04 16.86 9.07
CA CYS A 29 3.85 16.03 9.15
C CYS A 29 2.84 16.61 10.14
N ALA A 30 3.29 17.05 11.31
CA ALA A 30 2.41 17.63 12.32
C ALA A 30 1.77 18.94 11.83
N VAL A 31 2.53 19.80 11.16
CA VAL A 31 2.01 21.04 10.56
C VAL A 31 0.98 20.74 9.47
N ARG A 32 1.26 19.79 8.56
CA ARG A 32 0.35 19.44 7.46
C ARG A 32 -0.92 18.74 7.94
N ALA A 33 -0.79 17.83 8.93
CA ALA A 33 -1.92 17.10 9.49
C ALA A 33 -2.73 17.92 10.51
N GLY A 34 -2.18 19.06 10.96
CA GLY A 34 -2.75 19.89 12.03
C GLY A 34 -2.65 19.26 13.43
N ARG A 35 -1.96 18.13 13.59
CA ARG A 35 -1.73 17.41 14.85
C ARG A 35 -0.55 16.46 14.73
N SER A 36 0.06 16.09 15.84
CA SER A 36 1.13 15.08 15.84
C SER A 36 0.58 13.71 15.40
N ILE A 37 1.43 12.94 14.71
CA ILE A 37 1.19 11.54 14.37
C ILE A 37 2.18 10.72 15.18
N GLU A 38 1.69 9.77 15.97
CA GLU A 38 2.51 8.96 16.88
C GLU A 38 2.35 7.47 16.57
N VAL A 39 3.47 6.77 16.42
CA VAL A 39 3.48 5.32 16.29
C VAL A 39 3.48 4.72 17.69
N THR A 40 2.38 4.08 18.08
CA THR A 40 2.20 3.52 19.43
C THR A 40 2.34 2.00 19.47
N ARG A 41 2.23 1.33 18.31
CA ARG A 41 2.40 -0.11 18.20
C ARG A 41 2.96 -0.53 16.86
N ILE A 42 3.83 -1.52 16.87
CA ILE A 42 4.39 -2.13 15.66
C ILE A 42 4.21 -3.65 15.78
N VAL A 43 3.44 -4.22 14.87
CA VAL A 43 3.16 -5.65 14.81
C VAL A 43 4.10 -6.30 13.81
N VAL A 44 4.82 -7.34 14.23
CA VAL A 44 5.82 -8.05 13.43
C VAL A 44 5.67 -9.56 13.60
N GLN A 45 6.24 -10.35 12.71
CA GLN A 45 6.15 -11.81 12.81
C GLN A 45 6.94 -12.41 13.99
N ASP A 46 8.05 -11.78 14.37
CA ASP A 46 8.96 -12.27 15.43
C ASP A 46 9.51 -11.08 16.20
N ALA A 47 8.96 -10.76 17.37
CA ALA A 47 9.36 -9.60 18.17
C ALA A 47 10.77 -9.75 18.77
N SER A 48 11.32 -10.97 18.83
CA SER A 48 12.66 -11.23 19.37
C SER A 48 13.79 -10.80 18.43
N ARG A 49 13.51 -10.73 17.12
CA ARG A 49 14.49 -10.30 16.12
C ARG A 49 14.94 -8.86 16.36
N PRO A 50 16.26 -8.58 16.43
CA PRO A 50 16.77 -7.22 16.58
C PRO A 50 16.29 -6.31 15.45
N ARG A 51 15.86 -5.11 15.81
CA ARG A 51 15.38 -4.08 14.89
C ARG A 51 15.91 -2.73 15.32
N GLU A 52 16.41 -1.97 14.37
CA GLU A 52 16.77 -0.58 14.58
C GLU A 52 15.56 0.27 14.21
N LEU A 53 14.90 0.82 15.22
CA LEU A 53 13.95 1.90 15.04
C LEU A 53 14.69 3.25 15.06
N PRO A 54 14.23 4.25 14.29
CA PRO A 54 14.79 5.59 14.37
C PRO A 54 14.64 6.15 15.80
N VAL A 55 15.68 6.80 16.31
CA VAL A 55 15.68 7.39 17.67
C VAL A 55 14.59 8.44 17.84
N ASP A 56 14.31 9.21 16.77
CA ASP A 56 13.33 10.29 16.77
C ASP A 56 11.96 9.85 16.24
N LEU A 57 11.67 8.55 16.22
CA LEU A 57 10.34 8.05 15.83
C LEU A 57 9.29 8.63 16.78
N PRO A 58 8.27 9.35 16.29
CA PRO A 58 7.26 9.95 17.17
C PRO A 58 6.44 8.86 17.86
N GLY A 59 6.39 8.89 19.19
CA GLY A 59 5.75 7.87 20.02
C GLY A 59 6.77 7.00 20.76
N ASP A 60 6.29 5.94 21.40
CA ASP A 60 7.11 4.90 22.03
C ASP A 60 6.45 3.55 21.72
N PRO A 61 6.68 2.99 20.51
CA PRO A 61 5.87 1.88 20.05
C PRO A 61 6.20 0.59 20.78
N GLU A 62 5.16 -0.07 21.30
CA GLU A 62 5.27 -1.47 21.71
C GLU A 62 5.45 -2.33 20.45
N ILE A 63 6.56 -3.08 20.37
CA ILE A 63 6.74 -4.10 19.35
C ILE A 63 6.11 -5.41 19.85
N CYS A 64 5.19 -5.98 19.08
CA CYS A 64 4.52 -7.23 19.44
C CYS A 64 4.23 -8.10 18.23
N GLU A 65 3.83 -9.35 18.48
CA GLU A 65 3.46 -10.31 17.42
C GLU A 65 1.96 -10.42 17.20
N ASP A 66 1.18 -9.96 18.18
CA ASP A 66 -0.27 -10.06 18.17
C ASP A 66 -0.90 -8.83 17.49
N PRO A 67 -1.52 -8.98 16.30
CA PRO A 67 -2.20 -7.89 15.62
C PRO A 67 -3.41 -7.37 16.40
N ASP A 68 -4.01 -8.16 17.29
CA ASP A 68 -5.21 -7.78 18.01
C ASP A 68 -4.91 -6.70 19.06
N LYS A 69 -3.68 -6.69 19.58
CA LYS A 69 -3.19 -5.56 20.39
C LYS A 69 -3.24 -4.24 19.62
N ALA A 70 -3.11 -4.23 18.29
CA ALA A 70 -3.25 -3.00 17.50
C ALA A 70 -4.72 -2.74 17.09
N ILE A 71 -5.39 -3.78 16.62
CA ILE A 71 -6.73 -3.70 16.02
C ILE A 71 -7.82 -3.43 17.07
N GLU A 72 -7.67 -3.92 18.30
CA GLU A 72 -8.70 -3.79 19.35
C GLU A 72 -8.42 -2.64 20.32
N ASP A 73 -7.24 -2.03 20.28
CA ASP A 73 -6.90 -0.93 21.18
C ASP A 73 -7.71 0.33 20.83
N PRO A 74 -8.57 0.82 21.73
CA PRO A 74 -9.38 2.02 21.48
C PRO A 74 -8.54 3.30 21.39
N GLN A 75 -7.26 3.28 21.79
CA GLN A 75 -6.36 4.42 21.67
C GLN A 75 -5.71 4.55 20.29
N ILE A 76 -5.81 3.54 19.42
CA ILE A 76 -5.26 3.62 18.06
C ILE A 76 -6.33 4.17 17.11
N ASP A 77 -6.02 5.27 16.43
CA ASP A 77 -6.91 5.92 15.48
C ASP A 77 -6.87 5.28 14.08
N ALA A 78 -5.68 4.83 13.65
CA ALA A 78 -5.49 4.22 12.34
C ALA A 78 -4.50 3.06 12.33
N ILE A 79 -4.73 2.14 11.39
CA ILE A 79 -3.83 1.03 11.08
C ILE A 79 -3.12 1.31 9.76
N VAL A 80 -1.80 1.16 9.74
CA VAL A 80 -0.99 1.15 8.52
C VAL A 80 -0.58 -0.28 8.23
N GLU A 81 -1.23 -0.90 7.25
CA GLU A 81 -1.05 -2.30 6.86
C GLU A 81 0.00 -2.43 5.74
N LEU A 82 1.09 -3.13 6.05
CA LEU A 82 2.29 -3.26 5.20
C LEU A 82 2.81 -4.71 5.17
N VAL A 83 1.92 -5.67 5.40
CA VAL A 83 2.21 -7.10 5.41
C VAL A 83 1.91 -7.70 4.03
N GLY A 84 2.74 -8.66 3.60
CA GLY A 84 2.49 -9.41 2.38
C GLY A 84 1.38 -10.45 2.53
N GLY A 85 0.88 -10.96 1.40
CA GLY A 85 -0.20 -11.94 1.36
C GLY A 85 -1.58 -11.30 1.22
N THR A 86 -2.62 -12.14 1.22
CA THR A 86 -3.99 -11.71 0.88
C THR A 86 -4.96 -11.98 2.01
N ASP A 87 -5.10 -13.23 2.45
CA ASP A 87 -6.20 -13.63 3.35
C ASP A 87 -6.09 -12.99 4.73
N LEU A 88 -4.92 -13.11 5.37
CA LEU A 88 -4.70 -12.61 6.73
C LEU A 88 -4.70 -11.07 6.79
N PRO A 89 -3.96 -10.35 5.91
CA PRO A 89 -4.07 -8.89 5.85
C PRO A 89 -5.49 -8.38 5.56
N CYS A 90 -6.26 -9.06 4.70
CA CYS A 90 -7.65 -8.72 4.45
C CYS A 90 -8.51 -8.79 5.73
N GLN A 91 -8.34 -9.85 6.54
CA GLN A 91 -9.05 -9.98 7.82
C GLN A 91 -8.69 -8.85 8.78
N TRP A 92 -7.40 -8.48 8.87
CA TRP A 92 -6.95 -7.37 9.72
C TRP A 92 -7.51 -6.02 9.30
N ILE A 93 -7.48 -5.72 7.99
CA ILE A 93 -8.02 -4.47 7.44
C ILE A 93 -9.51 -4.37 7.75
N ARG A 94 -10.28 -5.43 7.49
CA ARG A 94 -11.71 -5.46 7.81
C ARG A 94 -11.98 -5.20 9.28
N ARG A 95 -11.33 -5.96 10.19
CA ARG A 95 -11.53 -5.80 11.64
C ARG A 95 -11.16 -4.40 12.12
N ALA A 96 -10.10 -3.81 11.58
CA ALA A 96 -9.71 -2.44 11.91
C ALA A 96 -10.80 -1.42 11.52
N LEU A 97 -11.35 -1.53 10.30
CA LEU A 97 -12.46 -0.68 9.84
C LEU A 97 -13.72 -0.89 10.69
N GLU A 98 -14.06 -2.14 11.01
CA GLU A 98 -15.20 -2.49 11.87
C GLU A 98 -15.06 -1.93 13.29
N ASN A 99 -13.83 -1.87 13.81
CA ASN A 99 -13.47 -1.26 15.09
C ASN A 99 -13.35 0.28 15.02
N GLY A 100 -13.78 0.90 13.92
CA GLY A 100 -13.85 2.35 13.80
C GLY A 100 -12.50 3.03 13.57
N LYS A 101 -11.52 2.31 13.03
CA LYS A 101 -10.20 2.85 12.66
C LYS A 101 -10.14 3.19 11.18
N ASP A 102 -9.39 4.22 10.83
CA ASP A 102 -8.98 4.40 9.44
C ASP A 102 -7.89 3.37 9.08
N VAL A 103 -7.77 3.02 7.81
CA VAL A 103 -6.73 2.10 7.34
C VAL A 103 -5.96 2.70 6.17
N VAL A 104 -4.63 2.57 6.22
CA VAL A 104 -3.72 2.87 5.10
C VAL A 104 -3.04 1.58 4.71
N THR A 105 -3.07 1.18 3.44
CA THR A 105 -2.42 -0.05 2.97
C THR A 105 -1.62 0.16 1.68
N ALA A 106 -0.56 -0.61 1.51
CA ALA A 106 0.16 -0.74 0.24
C ALA A 106 -0.16 -2.06 -0.49
N ASN A 107 -1.07 -2.87 0.03
CA ASN A 107 -1.30 -4.23 -0.40
C ASN A 107 -2.26 -4.32 -1.60
N LYS A 108 -1.67 -4.21 -2.79
CA LYS A 108 -2.39 -4.35 -4.07
C LYS A 108 -3.13 -5.68 -4.22
N ALA A 109 -2.62 -6.77 -3.66
CA ALA A 109 -3.21 -8.10 -3.81
C ALA A 109 -4.53 -8.21 -3.04
N VAL A 110 -4.56 -7.71 -1.81
CA VAL A 110 -5.80 -7.59 -1.03
C VAL A 110 -6.82 -6.72 -1.76
N LEU A 111 -6.40 -5.57 -2.28
CA LEU A 111 -7.33 -4.66 -2.95
C LEU A 111 -7.87 -5.21 -4.26
N ALA A 112 -7.06 -5.98 -5.01
CA ALA A 112 -7.49 -6.62 -6.23
C ALA A 112 -8.56 -7.71 -5.99
N VAL A 113 -8.42 -8.48 -4.91
CA VAL A 113 -9.31 -9.63 -4.62
C VAL A 113 -10.50 -9.24 -3.74
N HIS A 114 -10.27 -8.43 -2.71
CA HIS A 114 -11.24 -8.12 -1.65
C HIS A 114 -11.57 -6.62 -1.55
N GLY A 115 -11.02 -5.79 -2.42
CA GLY A 115 -11.15 -4.33 -2.32
C GLY A 115 -12.60 -3.86 -2.27
N GLU A 116 -13.48 -4.40 -3.12
CA GLU A 116 -14.90 -4.01 -3.16
C GLU A 116 -15.58 -4.14 -1.80
N GLU A 117 -15.38 -5.29 -1.15
CA GLU A 117 -15.93 -5.56 0.17
C GLU A 117 -15.33 -4.65 1.25
N LEU A 118 -14.00 -4.45 1.23
CA LEU A 118 -13.33 -3.59 2.20
C LEU A 118 -13.73 -2.11 2.06
N PHE A 119 -13.93 -1.63 0.83
CA PHE A 119 -14.46 -0.29 0.58
C PHE A 119 -15.90 -0.14 1.09
N GLN A 120 -16.72 -1.17 0.95
CA GLN A 120 -18.08 -1.16 1.50
C GLN A 120 -18.06 -1.11 3.03
N VAL A 121 -17.24 -1.95 3.67
CA VAL A 121 -17.08 -1.93 5.14
C VAL A 121 -16.60 -0.57 5.64
N ALA A 122 -15.64 0.05 4.94
CA ALA A 122 -15.17 1.39 5.27
C ALA A 122 -16.31 2.42 5.17
N ALA A 123 -17.08 2.40 4.08
CA ALA A 123 -18.22 3.29 3.88
C ALA A 123 -19.30 3.11 4.96
N ASP A 124 -19.68 1.86 5.28
CA ASP A 124 -20.70 1.54 6.28
C ASP A 124 -20.31 1.99 7.69
N ARG A 125 -19.01 2.01 7.99
CA ARG A 125 -18.45 2.44 9.28
C ARG A 125 -18.05 3.91 9.31
N GLY A 126 -18.24 4.64 8.20
CA GLY A 126 -17.79 6.02 8.05
C GLY A 126 -16.28 6.17 8.28
N ARG A 127 -15.49 5.19 7.81
CA ARG A 127 -14.03 5.14 7.89
C ARG A 127 -13.41 5.25 6.51
N ASN A 128 -12.12 5.56 6.47
CA ASN A 128 -11.36 5.67 5.24
C ASN A 128 -10.44 4.47 5.06
N LEU A 129 -10.35 3.99 3.82
CA LEU A 129 -9.35 3.04 3.36
C LEU A 129 -8.48 3.73 2.30
N TYR A 130 -7.27 4.11 2.67
CA TYR A 130 -6.29 4.78 1.80
C TYR A 130 -5.30 3.76 1.23
N TYR A 131 -4.99 3.89 -0.07
CA TYR A 131 -4.21 2.88 -0.79
C TYR A 131 -3.29 3.43 -1.89
N GLU A 132 -2.86 4.69 -1.81
CA GLU A 132 -1.97 5.33 -2.81
C GLU A 132 -0.73 4.49 -3.11
N ALA A 133 -0.07 3.97 -2.07
CA ALA A 133 1.15 3.18 -2.21
C ALA A 133 0.96 1.83 -2.94
N SER A 134 -0.28 1.40 -3.18
CA SER A 134 -0.56 0.17 -3.93
C SER A 134 -0.43 0.32 -5.45
N VAL A 135 -0.45 1.56 -5.96
CA VAL A 135 -0.39 1.86 -7.40
C VAL A 135 0.69 2.89 -7.69
N ALA A 136 1.56 2.62 -8.66
CA ALA A 136 2.59 3.55 -9.13
C ALA A 136 3.59 4.08 -8.07
N ALA A 137 3.73 3.40 -6.94
CA ALA A 137 4.72 3.65 -5.89
C ALA A 137 4.71 5.10 -5.38
N ALA A 138 5.68 5.93 -5.78
CA ALA A 138 5.84 7.31 -5.31
C ALA A 138 5.03 8.34 -6.13
N VAL A 139 4.38 7.92 -7.22
CA VAL A 139 3.56 8.81 -8.04
C VAL A 139 2.18 8.95 -7.38
N PRO A 140 1.71 10.16 -7.02
CA PRO A 140 0.45 10.38 -6.31
C PRO A 140 -0.75 10.28 -7.26
N ILE A 141 -0.88 9.15 -7.96
CA ILE A 141 -1.82 9.01 -9.07
C ILE A 141 -3.26 8.94 -8.58
N LEU A 142 -3.55 8.22 -7.50
CA LEU A 142 -4.91 8.08 -6.98
C LEU A 142 -5.44 9.43 -6.49
N GLN A 143 -4.63 10.17 -5.73
CA GLN A 143 -4.97 11.51 -5.29
C GLN A 143 -5.21 12.47 -6.46
N VAL A 144 -4.34 12.45 -7.49
CA VAL A 144 -4.53 13.28 -8.69
C VAL A 144 -5.85 12.93 -9.39
N LEU A 145 -6.17 11.65 -9.55
CA LEU A 145 -7.42 11.22 -10.17
C LEU A 145 -8.65 11.59 -9.34
N GLN A 146 -8.57 11.52 -8.01
CA GLN A 146 -9.71 11.78 -7.12
C GLN A 146 -9.96 13.28 -6.86
N GLN A 147 -8.90 14.08 -6.79
CA GLN A 147 -8.96 15.47 -6.31
C GLN A 147 -8.39 16.48 -7.30
N GLY A 148 -7.46 16.05 -8.16
CA GLY A 148 -6.65 16.93 -9.01
C GLY A 148 -7.22 17.16 -10.41
N ILE A 149 -8.15 16.33 -10.88
CA ILE A 149 -8.80 16.51 -12.18
C ILE A 149 -10.01 17.42 -12.01
N PRO A 150 -10.05 18.61 -12.62
CA PRO A 150 -11.24 19.45 -12.67
C PRO A 150 -12.43 18.63 -13.18
N ALA A 151 -13.63 18.84 -12.66
CA ALA A 151 -14.85 18.01 -12.79
C ALA A 151 -15.39 17.72 -14.22
N GLY A 152 -14.50 17.36 -15.16
CA GLY A 152 -14.77 16.92 -16.51
C GLY A 152 -14.42 15.44 -16.69
N PRO A 153 -14.97 14.81 -17.75
CA PRO A 153 -14.75 13.40 -18.01
C PRO A 153 -13.28 13.13 -18.39
N VAL A 154 -12.74 12.02 -17.90
CA VAL A 154 -11.44 11.49 -18.35
C VAL A 154 -11.69 10.58 -19.55
N ASP A 155 -11.32 11.05 -20.74
CA ASP A 155 -11.53 10.30 -21.99
C ASP A 155 -10.57 9.11 -22.13
N ARG A 156 -9.35 9.21 -21.62
CA ARG A 156 -8.31 8.19 -21.74
C ARG A 156 -7.28 8.26 -20.63
N LEU A 157 -6.92 7.10 -20.10
CA LEU A 157 -5.75 6.88 -19.25
C LEU A 157 -4.77 5.93 -19.98
N THR A 158 -3.49 6.28 -20.01
CA THR A 158 -2.44 5.42 -20.55
C THR A 158 -1.21 5.57 -19.67
N GLY A 159 -0.56 4.47 -19.32
CA GLY A 159 0.60 4.50 -18.45
C GLY A 159 1.36 3.17 -18.41
N ILE A 160 2.63 3.26 -18.06
CA ILE A 160 3.49 2.12 -17.78
C ILE A 160 3.36 1.83 -16.29
N LEU A 161 2.68 0.73 -15.95
CA LEU A 161 2.29 0.44 -14.56
C LEU A 161 3.20 -0.60 -13.88
N ASN A 162 4.05 -1.31 -14.63
CA ASN A 162 4.96 -2.32 -14.11
C ASN A 162 6.42 -1.99 -14.44
N GLY A 163 7.22 -1.78 -13.39
CA GLY A 163 8.63 -1.41 -13.52
C GLY A 163 9.50 -2.55 -14.04
N THR A 164 9.22 -3.79 -13.64
CA THR A 164 9.97 -4.99 -14.03
C THR A 164 9.87 -5.24 -15.53
N CYS A 165 8.66 -5.28 -16.08
CA CYS A 165 8.39 -5.37 -17.52
C CYS A 165 9.01 -4.21 -18.28
N ASN A 166 8.87 -2.97 -17.79
CA ASN A 166 9.46 -1.82 -18.45
C ASN A 166 11.00 -1.92 -18.51
N PHE A 167 11.63 -2.42 -17.45
CA PHE A 167 13.06 -2.67 -17.44
C PHE A 167 13.44 -3.78 -18.43
N ILE A 168 12.73 -4.91 -18.42
CA ILE A 168 12.96 -6.03 -19.35
C ILE A 168 12.84 -5.54 -20.80
N LEU A 169 11.76 -4.84 -21.15
CA LEU A 169 11.55 -4.30 -22.49
C LEU A 169 12.65 -3.31 -22.90
N SER A 170 13.07 -2.43 -21.98
CA SER A 170 14.21 -1.52 -22.20
C SER A 170 15.51 -2.28 -22.46
N ARG A 171 15.75 -3.41 -21.79
CA ARG A 171 16.95 -4.24 -22.00
C ARG A 171 16.90 -5.03 -23.30
N MET A 172 15.71 -5.43 -23.73
CA MET A 172 15.50 -6.14 -25.00
C MET A 172 15.85 -5.31 -26.23
N GLU A 173 16.04 -4.00 -26.10
CA GLU A 173 16.62 -3.17 -27.17
C GLU A 173 18.03 -3.65 -27.56
N HIS A 174 18.74 -4.35 -26.66
CA HIS A 174 20.12 -4.80 -26.85
C HIS A 174 20.35 -6.27 -26.49
N LEU A 175 19.43 -6.91 -25.75
CA LEU A 175 19.55 -8.27 -25.24
C LEU A 175 18.38 -9.15 -25.71
N ARG A 176 18.51 -10.47 -25.57
CA ARG A 176 17.36 -11.38 -25.75
C ARG A 176 16.45 -11.29 -24.53
N PHE A 177 15.22 -11.79 -24.67
CA PHE A 177 14.24 -11.81 -23.58
C PHE A 177 14.79 -12.50 -22.32
N ASP A 178 15.28 -13.74 -22.44
CA ASP A 178 15.80 -14.51 -21.29
C ASP A 178 16.95 -13.79 -20.58
N ASP A 179 17.87 -13.19 -21.35
CA ASP A 179 18.99 -12.41 -20.80
C ASP A 179 18.51 -11.14 -20.08
N SER A 180 17.45 -10.52 -20.59
CA SER A 180 16.84 -9.32 -20.01
C SER A 180 16.12 -9.64 -18.69
N VAL A 181 15.45 -10.79 -18.61
CA VAL A 181 14.85 -11.32 -17.37
C VAL A 181 15.94 -11.60 -16.34
N ALA A 182 17.02 -12.29 -16.73
CA ALA A 182 18.14 -12.56 -15.84
C ALA A 182 18.81 -11.27 -15.33
N ALA A 183 18.91 -10.24 -16.19
CA ALA A 183 19.41 -8.93 -15.78
C ALA A 183 18.47 -8.23 -14.78
N ALA A 184 17.16 -8.33 -14.95
CA ALA A 184 16.17 -7.78 -14.02
C ALA A 184 16.26 -8.48 -12.64
N GLN A 185 16.41 -9.80 -12.63
CA GLN A 185 16.61 -10.59 -11.40
C GLN A 185 17.90 -10.21 -10.69
N SER A 186 18.99 -10.08 -11.44
CA SER A 186 20.30 -9.68 -10.90
C SER A 186 20.28 -8.26 -10.30
N ALA A 187 19.46 -7.37 -10.86
CA ALA A 187 19.25 -6.02 -10.34
C ALA A 187 18.28 -5.96 -9.15
N GLY A 188 17.68 -7.08 -8.75
CA GLY A 188 16.67 -7.14 -7.69
C GLY A 188 15.33 -6.52 -8.08
N LEU A 189 15.07 -6.32 -9.38
CA LEU A 189 13.82 -5.78 -9.90
C LEU A 189 12.77 -6.88 -10.13
N ALA A 190 13.22 -8.07 -10.51
CA ALA A 190 12.37 -9.24 -10.70
C ALA A 190 12.63 -10.28 -9.60
N GLU A 191 11.57 -10.94 -9.13
CA GLU A 191 11.71 -12.11 -8.26
C GLU A 191 12.21 -13.34 -9.04
N ALA A 192 12.53 -14.41 -8.31
CA ALA A 192 12.91 -15.68 -8.91
C ALA A 192 11.81 -16.22 -9.84
N ASP A 193 10.55 -16.03 -9.45
CA ASP A 193 9.38 -16.23 -10.30
C ASP A 193 8.78 -14.87 -10.70
N PRO A 194 9.09 -14.35 -11.90
CA PRO A 194 8.58 -13.07 -12.38
C PRO A 194 7.21 -13.17 -13.06
N THR A 195 6.50 -14.31 -12.93
CA THR A 195 5.28 -14.60 -13.70
C THR A 195 4.25 -13.49 -13.63
N LEU A 196 3.98 -12.95 -12.43
CA LEU A 196 2.97 -11.90 -12.22
C LEU A 196 3.30 -10.58 -12.93
N ASP A 197 4.60 -10.30 -13.12
CA ASP A 197 5.05 -9.14 -13.87
C ASP A 197 4.86 -9.42 -15.37
N ILE A 198 5.51 -10.47 -15.89
CA ILE A 198 5.62 -10.72 -17.33
C ILE A 198 4.31 -11.12 -18.00
N ASN A 199 3.34 -11.67 -17.27
CA ASN A 199 2.03 -12.03 -17.81
C ASN A 199 1.01 -10.87 -17.77
N GLY A 200 1.44 -9.68 -17.34
CA GLY A 200 0.62 -8.48 -17.32
C GLY A 200 -0.36 -8.36 -16.14
N MET A 201 -0.44 -9.36 -15.25
CA MET A 201 -1.41 -9.36 -14.14
C MET A 201 -1.16 -8.24 -13.12
N ASP A 202 0.11 -7.91 -12.81
CA ASP A 202 0.41 -6.77 -11.94
C ASP A 202 -0.09 -5.44 -12.54
N SER A 203 0.08 -5.25 -13.85
CA SER A 203 -0.44 -4.08 -14.56
C SER A 203 -1.97 -4.08 -14.57
N ALA A 204 -2.61 -5.24 -14.74
CA ALA A 204 -4.06 -5.38 -14.71
C ALA A 204 -4.65 -5.02 -13.34
N HIS A 205 -4.05 -5.48 -12.24
CA HIS A 205 -4.47 -5.11 -10.88
C HIS A 205 -4.42 -3.60 -10.66
N LYS A 206 -3.32 -2.96 -11.05
CA LYS A 206 -3.15 -1.49 -10.95
C LYS A 206 -4.15 -0.75 -11.83
N LEU A 207 -4.37 -1.23 -13.06
CA LEU A 207 -5.33 -0.63 -13.98
C LEU A 207 -6.76 -0.74 -13.46
N ALA A 208 -7.15 -1.87 -12.85
CA ALA A 208 -8.47 -2.03 -12.26
C ALA A 208 -8.73 -1.03 -11.13
N LEU A 209 -7.73 -0.78 -10.27
CA LEU A 209 -7.83 0.23 -9.20
C LEU A 209 -7.95 1.66 -9.76
N LEU A 210 -7.18 1.98 -10.80
CA LEU A 210 -7.26 3.29 -11.48
C LEU A 210 -8.61 3.47 -12.18
N ALA A 211 -9.07 2.44 -12.90
CA ALA A 211 -10.36 2.45 -13.60
C ALA A 211 -11.53 2.56 -12.61
N ARG A 212 -11.43 1.93 -11.43
CA ARG A 212 -12.43 2.06 -10.37
C ARG A 212 -12.63 3.53 -9.95
N ILE A 213 -11.54 4.28 -9.78
CA ILE A 213 -11.63 5.70 -9.42
C ILE A 213 -12.30 6.50 -10.53
N LEU A 214 -11.89 6.26 -11.79
CA LEU A 214 -12.41 6.99 -12.94
C LEU A 214 -13.89 6.69 -13.26
N LEU A 215 -14.32 5.44 -13.06
CA LEU A 215 -15.67 4.98 -13.39
C LEU A 215 -16.63 5.01 -12.20
N GLY A 216 -16.11 5.13 -10.97
CA GLY A 216 -16.90 5.10 -9.75
C GLY A 216 -17.46 3.72 -9.38
N CYS A 217 -16.99 2.64 -10.00
CA CYS A 217 -17.46 1.28 -9.75
C CYS A 217 -16.33 0.24 -9.90
N ALA A 218 -16.53 -0.97 -9.35
CA ALA A 218 -15.55 -2.05 -9.49
C ALA A 218 -15.40 -2.47 -10.96
N VAL A 219 -14.15 -2.71 -11.37
CA VAL A 219 -13.82 -3.27 -12.69
C VAL A 219 -13.21 -4.66 -12.47
N PRO A 220 -13.96 -5.73 -12.76
CA PRO A 220 -13.45 -7.10 -12.65
C PRO A 220 -12.27 -7.32 -13.59
N ILE A 221 -11.24 -8.02 -13.12
CA ILE A 221 -10.02 -8.29 -13.90
C ILE A 221 -10.33 -9.07 -15.18
N GLU A 222 -11.34 -9.95 -15.15
CA GLU A 222 -11.78 -10.76 -16.28
C GLU A 222 -12.34 -9.91 -17.43
N LYS A 223 -12.70 -8.65 -17.17
CA LYS A 223 -13.13 -7.70 -18.21
C LYS A 223 -11.95 -6.94 -18.83
N LEU A 224 -10.74 -7.06 -18.28
CA LEU A 224 -9.55 -6.47 -18.85
C LEU A 224 -8.96 -7.42 -19.89
N ARG A 225 -8.61 -6.88 -21.06
CA ARG A 225 -7.77 -7.61 -22.01
C ARG A 225 -6.32 -7.52 -21.52
N ILE A 226 -5.70 -8.68 -21.31
CA ILE A 226 -4.32 -8.83 -20.85
C ILE A 226 -3.58 -9.66 -21.88
N GLU A 227 -2.36 -9.24 -22.24
CA GLU A 227 -1.46 -9.87 -23.21
C GLU A 227 -0.01 -9.74 -22.73
#